data_AF-A0A1J1HPG9-F1
#
_entry.id   AF-A0A1J1HPG9-F1
#
_cell.length_a   1.000
_cell.length_b   1.000
_cell.length_c   1.000
_cell.angle_alpha   90.00
_cell.angle_beta   90.00
_cell.angle_gamma   90.00
#
_symmetry.space_group_name_H-M   'P 1'
#
loop_
_entity.id
_entity.type
_entity.pdbx_description
1 polymer ?
#
loop_
_entity_poly.entity_id
_entity_poly.type
_entity_poly.pdbx_seq_one_letter_code
_entity_poly.pdbx_strand_id
1 'polypeptide(L)'
;MTAAKLEEANGNIHMVEKIIDRAISSLTANGVEINREQWMQEAMEAEKSGAVRCCQAIIKSVIAVGVEEEDQKQTWIGDAENCAKESAFECARAIYAYALQIFSMKKNIWLRAA
;
A
#
# COMPACT_ATOMS: atom_id res chain seq x y z
N MET A 1 -9.85 -7.65 -6.49
CA MET A 1 -10.19 -6.88 -5.27
C MET A 1 -11.43 -7.35 -4.51
N THR A 2 -12.49 -7.83 -5.18
CA THR A 2 -13.77 -8.22 -4.55
C THR A 2 -13.64 -9.28 -3.44
N ALA A 3 -12.76 -10.28 -3.61
CA ALA A 3 -12.52 -11.30 -2.59
C ALA A 3 -11.94 -10.73 -1.29
N ALA A 4 -11.00 -9.77 -1.39
CA ALA A 4 -10.42 -9.11 -0.23
C ALA A 4 -11.49 -8.29 0.53
N LYS A 5 -12.32 -7.52 -0.19
CA LYS A 5 -13.42 -6.74 0.40
C LYS A 5 -14.45 -7.63 1.12
N LEU A 6 -14.73 -8.82 0.57
CA LEU A 6 -15.63 -9.80 1.17
C LEU A 6 -15.07 -10.39 2.48
N GLU A 7 -13.79 -10.75 2.49
CA GLU A 7 -13.15 -11.25 3.71
C GLU A 7 -13.09 -10.18 4.82
N GLU A 8 -12.86 -8.91 4.46
CA GLU A 8 -12.92 -7.82 5.42
C GLU A 8 -14.32 -7.64 6.00
N ALA A 9 -15.36 -7.70 5.17
CA ALA A 9 -16.75 -7.63 5.63
C ALA A 9 -17.12 -8.78 6.58
N ASN A 10 -16.48 -9.95 6.42
CA ASN A 10 -16.63 -11.10 7.31
C ASN A 10 -15.73 -11.04 8.55
N GLY A 11 -14.89 -10.01 8.71
CA GLY A 11 -13.95 -9.85 9.83
C GLY A 11 -12.64 -10.63 9.69
N ASN A 12 -12.39 -11.27 8.55
CA ASN A 12 -11.20 -12.10 8.29
C ASN A 12 -10.01 -11.25 7.82
N ILE A 13 -9.57 -10.30 8.65
CA ILE A 13 -8.53 -9.32 8.30
C ILE A 13 -7.21 -9.97 7.88
N HIS A 14 -6.80 -11.07 8.53
CA HIS A 14 -5.57 -11.79 8.17
C HIS A 14 -5.61 -12.40 6.76
N MET A 15 -6.80 -12.70 6.24
CA MET A 15 -6.95 -13.28 4.92
C MET A 15 -6.87 -12.20 3.83
N VAL A 16 -7.26 -10.96 4.14
CA VAL A 16 -7.17 -9.80 3.24
C VAL A 16 -5.73 -9.58 2.77
N GLU A 17 -4.78 -9.51 3.71
CA GLU A 17 -3.35 -9.34 3.40
C GLU A 17 -2.84 -10.49 2.52
N LYS A 18 -3.14 -11.74 2.89
CA LYS A 18 -2.74 -12.92 2.11
C LYS A 18 -3.32 -12.94 0.70
N ILE A 19 -4.56 -12.49 0.52
CA ILE A 19 -5.20 -12.44 -0.81
C ILE A 19 -4.49 -11.40 -1.69
N ILE A 20 -4.17 -10.24 -1.13
CA ILE A 20 -3.50 -9.15 -1.87
C ILE A 20 -2.08 -9.57 -2.25
N ASP A 21 -1.31 -10.12 -1.32
CA ASP A 21 0.05 -10.62 -1.58
C ASP A 21 0.05 -11.70 -2.67
N ARG A 22 -0.91 -12.63 -2.61
CA ARG A 22 -1.08 -13.68 -3.63
C ARG A 22 -1.51 -13.11 -4.98
N ALA A 23 -2.38 -12.11 -4.99
CA ALA A 23 -2.82 -11.47 -6.22
C ALA A 23 -1.64 -10.81 -6.94
N ILE A 24 -0.82 -10.05 -6.22
CA ILE A 24 0.37 -9.39 -6.77
C ILE A 24 1.39 -10.43 -7.23
N SER A 25 1.71 -11.41 -6.37
CA SER A 25 2.65 -12.49 -6.72
C SER A 25 2.20 -13.28 -7.95
N SER A 26 0.90 -13.58 -8.06
CA SER A 26 0.34 -14.29 -9.21
C SER A 26 0.42 -13.46 -10.49
N LEU A 27 0.12 -12.17 -10.43
CA LEU A 27 0.22 -11.27 -11.58
C LEU A 27 1.67 -11.16 -12.07
N THR A 28 2.61 -10.93 -11.14
CA THR A 28 4.04 -10.88 -11.48
C THR A 28 4.53 -12.21 -12.04
N ALA A 29 4.10 -13.35 -11.48
CA ALA A 29 4.47 -14.68 -11.98
C ALA A 29 3.93 -14.96 -13.39
N ASN A 30 2.79 -14.37 -13.74
CA ASN A 30 2.20 -14.45 -15.08
C ASN A 30 2.77 -13.40 -16.06
N GLY A 31 3.81 -12.65 -15.65
CA GLY A 31 4.44 -11.62 -16.48
C GLY A 31 3.61 -10.33 -16.62
N VAL A 32 2.61 -10.13 -15.77
CA VAL A 32 1.81 -8.90 -15.76
C VAL A 32 2.53 -7.85 -14.94
N GLU A 33 2.86 -6.72 -15.56
CA GLU A 33 3.42 -5.57 -14.86
C GLU A 33 2.39 -4.98 -13.88
N ILE A 34 2.84 -4.76 -12.65
CA ILE A 34 2.00 -4.17 -11.61
C ILE A 34 1.94 -2.66 -11.83
N ASN A 35 0.80 -2.18 -12.35
CA ASN A 35 0.57 -0.75 -12.53
C ASN A 35 0.25 -0.09 -11.18
N ARG A 36 1.23 0.63 -10.62
CA ARG A 36 1.10 1.33 -9.34
C ARG A 36 -0.14 2.22 -9.28
N GLU A 37 -0.37 3.06 -10.29
CA GLU A 37 -1.47 4.04 -10.29
C GLU A 37 -2.83 3.35 -10.23
N GLN A 38 -3.04 2.30 -11.04
CA GLN A 38 -4.29 1.55 -11.04
C GLN A 38 -4.57 0.91 -9.67
N TRP A 39 -3.56 0.29 -9.06
CA TRP A 39 -3.70 -0.32 -7.75
C TRP A 39 -3.93 0.70 -6.64
N MET A 40 -3.30 1.88 -6.71
CA MET A 40 -3.57 2.99 -5.79
C MET A 40 -5.00 3.48 -5.92
N GLN A 41 -5.54 3.54 -7.14
CA GLN A 41 -6.94 3.87 -7.38
C GLN A 41 -7.89 2.81 -6.78
N GLU A 42 -7.60 1.53 -6.96
CA GLU A 42 -8.36 0.45 -6.31
C GLU A 42 -8.31 0.53 -4.78
N ALA A 43 -7.20 1.00 -4.21
CA ALA A 43 -7.08 1.23 -2.77
C ALA A 43 -8.01 2.36 -2.30
N MET A 44 -8.03 3.48 -3.02
CA MET A 44 -8.93 4.60 -2.72
C MET A 44 -10.41 4.18 -2.85
N GLU A 45 -10.75 3.36 -3.83
CA GLU A 45 -12.11 2.80 -3.96
C GLU A 45 -12.44 1.81 -2.84
N ALA A 46 -11.45 1.04 -2.36
CA ALA A 46 -11.63 0.17 -1.20
C ALA A 46 -11.99 0.98 0.05
N GLU A 47 -11.26 2.07 0.30
CA GLU A 47 -11.57 3.01 1.38
C GLU A 47 -12.97 3.61 1.24
N LYS A 48 -13.35 4.11 0.05
CA LYS A 48 -14.68 4.66 -0.21
C LYS A 48 -15.81 3.64 0.04
N SER A 49 -15.53 2.35 -0.15
CA SER A 49 -16.47 1.26 0.16
C SER A 49 -16.46 0.81 1.64
N GLY A 50 -15.67 1.44 2.51
CA GLY A 50 -15.52 1.09 3.92
C GLY A 50 -14.55 -0.07 4.20
N ALA A 51 -13.87 -0.58 3.18
CA ALA A 51 -12.89 -1.66 3.27
C ALA A 51 -11.48 -1.09 3.53
N VAL A 52 -11.30 -0.57 4.75
CA VAL A 52 -10.08 0.15 5.16
C VAL A 52 -8.86 -0.77 5.21
N ARG A 53 -9.02 -2.01 5.70
CA ARG A 53 -7.93 -2.99 5.76
C ARG A 53 -7.48 -3.41 4.37
N CYS A 54 -8.42 -3.55 3.43
CA CYS A 54 -8.10 -3.75 2.03
C CYS A 54 -7.25 -2.60 1.48
N CYS A 55 -7.64 -1.33 1.66
CA CYS A 55 -6.81 -0.20 1.19
C CYS A 55 -5.40 -0.29 1.78
N GLN A 56 -5.28 -0.48 3.10
CA GLN A 56 -3.98 -0.52 3.78
C GLN A 56 -3.07 -1.62 3.23
N ALA A 57 -3.62 -2.81 2.99
CA ALA A 57 -2.86 -3.93 2.46
C ALA A 57 -2.43 -3.73 1.00
N ILE A 58 -3.30 -3.13 0.17
CA ILE A 58 -2.97 -2.78 -1.22
C ILE A 58 -1.80 -1.78 -1.24
N ILE A 59 -1.92 -0.69 -0.48
CA ILE A 59 -0.92 0.37 -0.46
C ILE A 59 0.43 -0.17 -0.04
N LYS A 60 0.50 -0.93 1.06
CA LYS A 60 1.76 -1.53 1.52
C LYS A 60 2.45 -2.38 0.44
N SER A 61 1.66 -3.09 -0.36
CA SER A 61 2.19 -4.03 -1.35
C SER A 61 2.64 -3.34 -2.63
N VAL A 62 2.03 -2.20 -2.99
CA VAL A 62 2.24 -1.54 -4.28
C VAL A 62 3.08 -0.25 -4.17
N ILE A 63 3.11 0.40 -3.01
CA ILE A 63 3.81 1.68 -2.83
C ILE A 63 5.33 1.63 -3.07
N ALA A 64 5.95 0.47 -2.94
CA ALA A 64 7.37 0.30 -3.23
C ALA A 64 7.64 -0.13 -4.70
N VAL A 65 6.60 -0.54 -5.43
CA VAL A 65 6.73 -1.03 -6.80
C VAL A 65 7.09 0.13 -7.73
N GLY A 66 8.18 -0.05 -8.49
CA GLY A 66 8.63 0.90 -9.51
C GLY A 66 9.18 2.22 -8.97
N VAL A 67 9.56 2.29 -7.68
CA VAL A 67 10.12 3.51 -7.08
C VAL A 67 11.52 3.24 -6.54
N GLU A 68 12.48 4.00 -7.07
CA GLU A 68 13.87 3.96 -6.66
C GLU A 68 14.06 4.45 -5.23
N GLU A 69 14.99 3.84 -4.49
CA GLU A 69 15.19 4.15 -3.06
C GLU A 69 15.48 5.62 -2.76
N GLU A 70 16.13 6.31 -3.68
CA GLU A 70 16.48 7.73 -3.56
C GLU A 70 15.23 8.63 -3.65
N ASP A 71 14.26 8.24 -4.48
CA ASP A 71 13.03 8.99 -4.75
C ASP A 71 11.85 8.59 -3.85
N GLN A 72 11.94 7.46 -3.15
CA GLN A 72 10.87 6.92 -2.30
C GLN A 72 10.22 7.97 -1.41
N LYS A 73 11.02 8.82 -0.75
CA LYS A 73 10.49 9.81 0.18
C LYS A 73 9.60 10.82 -0.52
N GLN A 74 10.06 11.39 -1.63
CA GLN A 74 9.33 12.43 -2.34
C GLN A 74 8.09 11.85 -3.02
N THR A 75 8.24 10.69 -3.68
CA THR A 75 7.13 10.01 -4.36
C THR A 75 6.03 9.62 -3.38
N TRP A 76 6.37 9.02 -2.24
CA TRP A 76 5.37 8.59 -1.25
C TRP A 76 4.65 9.78 -0.59
N ILE A 77 5.34 10.90 -0.36
CA ILE A 77 4.68 12.12 0.14
C ILE A 77 3.70 12.65 -0.91
N GLY A 78 4.09 12.73 -2.18
CA GLY A 78 3.22 13.17 -3.27
C GLY A 78 1.98 12.28 -3.42
N ASP A 79 2.15 10.96 -3.32
CA ASP A 79 1.04 10.01 -3.37
C ASP A 79 0.08 10.20 -2.19
N ALA A 80 0.59 10.41 -0.99
CA ALA A 80 -0.24 10.68 0.19
C ALA A 80 -1.05 11.97 0.06
N GLU A 81 -0.43 13.03 -0.48
CA GLU A 81 -1.13 14.28 -0.77
C GLU A 81 -2.21 14.09 -1.83
N ASN A 82 -1.97 13.29 -2.87
CA ASN A 82 -2.96 12.98 -3.88
C ASN A 82 -4.13 12.17 -3.32
N CYS A 83 -3.87 11.15 -2.49
CA CYS A 83 -4.93 10.43 -1.78
C CYS A 83 -5.75 11.37 -0.88
N ALA A 84 -5.10 12.32 -0.19
CA ALA A 84 -5.80 13.29 0.64
C ALA A 84 -6.70 14.24 -0.18
N LYS A 85 -6.27 14.67 -1.38
CA LYS A 85 -7.11 15.47 -2.30
C LYS A 85 -8.38 14.72 -2.72
N GLU A 86 -8.27 13.41 -2.92
CA GLU A 86 -9.39 12.53 -3.29
C GLU A 86 -10.26 12.10 -2.10
N SER A 87 -10.04 12.69 -0.91
CA SER A 87 -10.70 12.32 0.35
C SER A 87 -10.48 10.87 0.80
N ALA A 88 -9.38 10.26 0.35
CA ALA A 88 -8.91 8.94 0.76
C ALA A 88 -7.87 9.07 1.88
N PHE A 89 -8.34 9.43 3.08
CA PHE A 89 -7.50 9.76 4.23
C PHE A 89 -6.84 8.53 4.86
N GLU A 90 -7.52 7.38 4.89
CA GLU A 90 -6.96 6.13 5.39
C GLU A 90 -5.85 5.64 4.46
N CYS A 91 -6.04 5.80 3.16
CA CYS A 91 -5.02 5.52 2.18
C CYS A 91 -3.80 6.43 2.37
N ALA A 92 -3.98 7.75 2.50
CA ALA A 92 -2.90 8.69 2.83
C ALA A 92 -2.17 8.31 4.15
N ARG A 93 -2.93 7.91 5.18
CA ARG A 93 -2.37 7.49 6.47
C ARG A 93 -1.55 6.20 6.35
N ALA A 94 -2.00 5.25 5.54
CA ALA A 94 -1.27 4.01 5.27
C ALA A 94 0.07 4.29 4.59
N ILE A 95 0.10 5.22 3.63
CA ILE A 95 1.32 5.66 2.95
C ILE A 95 2.31 6.26 3.94
N TYR A 96 1.87 7.23 4.75
CA TYR A 96 2.74 7.84 5.75
C TYR A 96 3.26 6.82 6.77
N ALA A 97 2.42 5.90 7.23
CA ALA A 97 2.84 4.84 8.14
C ALA A 97 3.92 3.96 7.52
N TYR A 98 3.76 3.56 6.26
CA TYR A 98 4.76 2.79 5.54
C TYR A 98 6.08 3.55 5.37
N ALA A 99 6.00 4.82 4.95
CA ALA A 99 7.16 5.69 4.80
C ALA A 99 7.93 5.83 6.12
N LEU A 100 7.23 6.10 7.21
CA LEU A 100 7.82 6.22 8.55
C LEU A 100 8.51 4.92 8.97
N GLN A 101 7.92 3.76 8.71
CA GLN A 101 8.54 2.48 9.05
C GLN A 101 9.88 2.27 8.32
N ILE A 102 9.93 2.55 7.02
CA ILE A 102 11.16 2.41 6.22
C ILE A 102 12.23 3.42 6.65
N PHE A 103 11.88 4.71 6.75
CA PHE A 103 12.87 5.75 7.07
C PHE A 103 13.28 5.79 8.55
N SER A 104 12.40 5.36 9.48
CA SER A 104 12.77 5.22 10.90
C SER A 104 13.72 4.04 11.14
N MET A 105 13.56 2.94 10.38
CA MET A 105 14.54 1.85 10.39
C MET A 105 15.89 2.30 9.84
N LYS A 106 15.92 3.07 8.73
CA LYS A 106 17.17 3.61 8.18
C LYS A 106 17.93 4.43 9.23
N LYS A 107 17.31 5.39 9.93
CA LYS A 107 17.98 6.16 11.01
C LYS A 107 18.54 5.29 12.15
N ASN A 108 17.84 4.23 12.55
CA ASN A 108 18.29 3.36 13.64
C ASN A 108 19.44 2.41 13.24
N ILE A 109 19.48 1.95 11.99
CA ILE A 109 20.58 1.11 11.48
C ILE A 109 21.89 1.90 11.45
N TRP A 110 21.86 3.16 11.00
CA TRP A 110 23.04 4.03 11.03
C TRP A 110 23.58 4.26 12.45
N LEU A 111 22.71 4.30 13.48
CA LEU A 111 23.14 4.48 14.88
C LEU A 111 23.73 3.21 15.52
N ARG A 112 23.49 2.02 14.95
CA ARG A 112 24.03 0.74 15.45
C ARG A 112 25.25 0.24 14.66
N ALA A 113 25.54 0.87 13.53
CA ALA A 113 26.68 0.55 12.68
C ALA A 113 27.92 1.44 12.95
N ALA A 114 27.83 2.37 13.92
CA ALA A 114 28.92 3.21 14.41
C ALA A 114 29.33 2.79 15.83
#